data_AF-A0A928D1K3-F1
#
_entry.id   AF-A0A928D1K3-F1
#
_cell.length_a   1.000
_cell.length_b   1.000
_cell.length_c   1.000
_cell.angle_alpha   90.00
_cell.angle_beta   90.00
_cell.angle_gamma   90.00
#
_symmetry.space_group_name_H-M   'P 1'
#
loop_
_entity.id
_entity.type
_entity.pdbx_description
1 polymer ?
#
loop_
_entity_poly.entity_id
_entity_poly.type
_entity_poly.pdbx_seq_one_letter_code
_entity_poly.pdbx_strand_id
1 'polypeptide(L)'
;MQSNMIQVQEYFQCHLQRRHWQNLPADTQSAAVKMAEDDIKLALNTPTLDIGDLLVFCAVCEQALYLALQENCRSGESTAHGALKSESIDGIGKREYYERSVESESVGVAASGVLAPRCELFLSRLPGYGEIKINRG
;
A
#
# COMPACT_ATOMS: atom_id res chain seq x y z
N MET A 1 1.55 -21.84 3.40
CA MET A 1 0.49 -21.74 4.44
C MET A 1 -0.16 -20.37 4.29
N GLN A 2 -1.47 -20.23 4.55
CA GLN A 2 -2.17 -18.94 4.52
C GLN A 2 -2.13 -18.29 5.89
N SER A 3 -2.14 -16.95 5.95
CA SER A 3 -2.22 -16.19 7.19
C SER A 3 -3.55 -16.47 7.87
N ASN A 4 -3.51 -16.89 9.13
CA ASN A 4 -4.73 -17.14 9.90
C ASN A 4 -5.31 -15.80 10.37
N MET A 5 -6.59 -15.55 10.10
CA MET A 5 -7.28 -14.34 10.55
C MET A 5 -7.21 -14.13 12.07
N ILE A 6 -7.11 -15.19 12.87
CA ILE A 6 -6.92 -15.08 14.33
C ILE A 6 -5.59 -14.37 14.65
N GLN A 7 -4.50 -14.79 14.00
CA GLN A 7 -3.18 -14.20 14.21
C GLN A 7 -3.15 -12.75 13.71
N VAL A 8 -3.82 -12.46 12.59
CA VAL A 8 -3.96 -11.09 12.07
C VAL A 8 -4.67 -10.20 13.09
N GLN A 9 -5.75 -10.70 13.71
CA GLN A 9 -6.43 -9.96 14.78
C GLN A 9 -5.53 -9.73 16.00
N GLU A 10 -4.76 -10.74 16.42
CA GLU A 10 -3.79 -10.62 17.53
C GLU A 10 -2.73 -9.55 17.24
N TYR A 11 -2.17 -9.52 16.02
CA TYR A 11 -1.26 -8.47 15.58
C TYR A 11 -1.90 -7.08 15.74
N PHE A 12 -3.12 -6.90 15.24
CA PHE A 12 -3.80 -5.62 15.31
C PHE A 12 -4.26 -5.25 16.73
N GLN A 13 -4.36 -6.17 17.69
CA GLN A 13 -4.68 -5.81 19.08
C GLN A 13 -3.65 -4.84 19.68
N CYS A 14 -2.39 -4.95 19.27
CA CYS A 14 -1.26 -4.13 19.70
C CYS A 14 -0.92 -2.99 18.73
N HIS A 15 -1.68 -2.84 17.64
CA HIS A 15 -1.39 -1.88 16.57
C HIS A 15 -2.09 -0.53 16.78
N LEU A 16 -1.44 0.59 16.47
CA LEU A 16 -2.02 1.93 16.66
C LEU A 16 -3.29 2.17 15.84
N GLN A 17 -3.37 1.55 14.66
CA GLN A 17 -4.53 1.65 13.77
C GLN A 17 -5.56 0.52 13.98
N ARG A 18 -5.51 -0.19 15.13
CA ARG A 18 -6.47 -1.23 15.51
C ARG A 18 -7.92 -0.85 15.26
N ARG A 19 -8.33 0.34 15.71
CA ARG A 19 -9.72 0.81 15.60
C ARG A 19 -10.16 0.91 14.15
N HIS A 20 -9.28 1.36 13.26
CA HIS A 20 -9.59 1.43 11.85
C HIS A 20 -9.79 0.03 11.27
N TRP A 21 -8.85 -0.88 11.53
CA TRP A 21 -8.95 -2.28 11.10
C TRP A 21 -10.25 -2.94 11.58
N GLN A 22 -10.57 -2.80 12.87
CA GLN A 22 -11.76 -3.40 13.48
C GLN A 22 -13.09 -2.86 12.93
N ASN A 23 -13.10 -1.64 12.40
CA ASN A 23 -14.29 -1.03 11.80
C ASN A 23 -14.52 -1.49 10.35
N LEU A 24 -13.56 -2.17 9.72
CA LEU A 24 -13.73 -2.70 8.38
C LEU A 24 -14.65 -3.93 8.39
N PRO A 25 -15.48 -4.13 7.35
CA PRO A 25 -16.20 -5.38 7.16
C PRO A 25 -15.25 -6.59 7.13
N ALA A 26 -15.69 -7.73 7.66
CA ALA A 26 -14.88 -8.95 7.70
C ALA A 26 -14.42 -9.39 6.30
N ASP A 27 -15.29 -9.23 5.30
CA ASP A 27 -14.98 -9.54 3.90
C ASP A 27 -13.86 -8.63 3.37
N THR A 28 -13.89 -7.34 3.70
CA THR A 28 -12.83 -6.38 3.34
C THR A 28 -11.50 -6.73 4.02
N GLN A 29 -11.53 -7.10 5.30
CA GLN A 29 -10.33 -7.54 6.02
C GLN A 29 -9.72 -8.79 5.36
N SER A 30 -10.55 -9.80 5.06
CA SER A 30 -10.08 -11.04 4.42
C SER A 30 -9.56 -10.80 3.01
N ALA A 31 -10.22 -9.95 2.22
CA ALA A 31 -9.76 -9.59 0.88
C ALA A 31 -8.44 -8.83 0.94
N ALA A 32 -8.30 -7.87 1.86
CA ALA A 32 -7.07 -7.09 2.04
C ALA A 32 -5.88 -7.97 2.44
N VAL A 33 -6.07 -8.93 3.36
CA VAL A 33 -5.02 -9.89 3.73
C VAL A 33 -4.61 -10.74 2.54
N LYS A 34 -5.57 -11.26 1.75
CA LYS A 34 -5.27 -12.08 0.58
C LYS A 34 -4.49 -11.30 -0.49
N MET A 35 -4.93 -10.08 -0.79
CA MET A 35 -4.22 -9.21 -1.73
C MET A 35 -2.82 -8.87 -1.23
N ALA A 36 -2.67 -8.58 0.06
CA ALA A 36 -1.38 -8.35 0.68
C ALA A 36 -0.45 -9.57 0.54
N GLU A 37 -0.92 -10.78 0.81
CA GLU A 37 -0.11 -11.98 0.59
C GLU A 37 0.38 -12.11 -0.86
N ASP A 38 -0.48 -11.81 -1.83
CA ASP A 38 -0.11 -11.89 -3.24
C ASP A 38 0.90 -10.80 -3.63
N ASP A 39 0.78 -9.58 -3.08
CA ASP A 39 1.77 -8.51 -3.24
C ASP A 39 3.12 -8.89 -2.61
N ILE A 40 3.14 -9.49 -1.42
CA ILE A 40 4.39 -9.93 -0.78
C ILE A 40 5.04 -11.08 -1.54
N LYS A 41 4.26 -12.03 -2.06
CA LYS A 41 4.77 -13.12 -2.92
C LYS A 41 5.46 -12.55 -4.16
N LEU A 42 4.82 -11.57 -4.80
CA LEU A 42 5.37 -10.88 -5.96
C LEU A 42 6.66 -10.15 -5.60
N ALA A 43 6.68 -9.42 -4.48
CA ALA A 43 7.84 -8.67 -4.00
C ALA A 43 9.04 -9.56 -3.65
N LEU A 44 8.79 -10.72 -3.06
CA LEU A 44 9.82 -11.71 -2.72
C LEU A 44 10.14 -12.66 -3.89
N ASN A 45 9.46 -12.52 -5.03
CA ASN A 45 9.56 -13.41 -6.19
C ASN A 45 9.45 -14.90 -5.80
N THR A 46 8.48 -15.23 -4.93
CA THR A 46 8.27 -16.57 -4.39
C THR A 46 6.82 -17.01 -4.59
N PRO A 47 6.56 -18.29 -4.93
CA PRO A 47 5.18 -18.81 -5.01
C PRO A 47 4.54 -19.02 -3.63
N THR A 48 5.34 -19.08 -2.56
CA THR A 48 4.86 -19.41 -1.22
C THR A 48 5.50 -18.50 -0.17
N LEU A 49 4.68 -18.04 0.78
CA LEU A 49 5.14 -17.30 1.96
C LEU A 49 5.30 -18.22 3.16
N ASP A 50 6.39 -18.03 3.89
CA ASP A 50 6.55 -18.56 5.24
C ASP A 50 5.96 -17.56 6.24
N ILE A 51 4.70 -17.78 6.60
CA ILE A 51 3.99 -16.96 7.59
C ILE A 51 4.50 -17.24 9.03
N GLY A 52 5.34 -18.28 9.21
CA GLY A 52 6.05 -18.50 10.47
C GLY A 52 7.16 -17.48 10.73
N ASP A 53 7.67 -16.83 9.67
CA ASP A 53 8.59 -15.70 9.80
C ASP A 53 7.81 -14.44 10.23
N LEU A 54 8.15 -13.94 11.41
CA LEU A 54 7.52 -12.76 12.00
C LEU A 54 7.64 -11.52 11.09
N LEU A 55 8.73 -11.37 10.35
CA LEU A 55 8.93 -10.24 9.45
C LEU A 55 7.99 -10.32 8.25
N VAL A 56 7.85 -11.50 7.64
CA VAL A 56 6.91 -11.75 6.54
C VAL A 56 5.47 -11.52 7.02
N PHE A 57 5.12 -12.06 8.18
CA PHE A 57 3.79 -11.89 8.75
C PHE A 57 3.46 -10.41 9.06
N CYS A 58 4.40 -9.66 9.65
CA CYS A 58 4.23 -8.22 9.87
C CYS A 58 4.10 -7.45 8.55
N ALA A 59 4.89 -7.78 7.53
CA ALA A 59 4.81 -7.16 6.22
C ALA A 59 3.43 -7.36 5.57
N VAL A 60 2.89 -8.58 5.63
CA VAL A 60 1.53 -8.88 5.15
C VAL A 60 0.47 -8.05 5.90
N CYS A 61 0.56 -7.96 7.23
CA CYS A 61 -0.41 -7.17 8.01
C CYS A 61 -0.37 -5.67 7.66
N GLU A 62 0.82 -5.10 7.51
CA GLU A 62 0.98 -3.68 7.16
C GLU A 62 0.53 -3.39 5.73
N GLN A 63 0.81 -4.29 4.79
CA GLN A 63 0.32 -4.18 3.41
C GLN A 63 -1.21 -4.28 3.37
N ALA A 64 -1.81 -5.22 4.12
CA ALA A 64 -3.26 -5.37 4.18
C ALA A 64 -3.94 -4.11 4.72
N LEU A 65 -3.37 -3.53 5.79
CA LEU A 65 -3.87 -2.28 6.36
C LEU A 65 -3.79 -1.11 5.38
N TYR A 66 -2.68 -1.02 4.64
CA TYR A 66 -2.48 0.02 3.63
C TYR A 66 -3.48 -0.09 2.47
N LEU A 67 -3.68 -1.30 1.94
CA LEU A 67 -4.66 -1.55 0.89
C LEU A 67 -6.08 -1.19 1.34
N ALA A 68 -6.44 -1.55 2.57
CA ALA A 68 -7.75 -1.22 3.13
C ALA A 68 -7.95 0.30 3.33
N LEU A 69 -6.89 1.02 3.71
CA LEU A 69 -6.92 2.48 3.85
C LEU A 69 -7.05 3.17 2.48
N GLN A 70 -6.35 2.70 1.45
CA GLN A 70 -6.43 3.27 0.11
C GLN A 70 -7.79 3.09 -0.55
N GLU A 71 -8.41 1.92 -0.40
CA GLU A 71 -9.76 1.65 -0.95
C GLU A 71 -10.81 2.59 -0.35
N ASN A 72 -10.70 2.91 0.95
CA ASN A 72 -11.56 3.89 1.60
C ASN A 72 -11.33 5.33 1.08
N CYS A 73 -10.09 5.69 0.77
CA CYS A 73 -9.76 6.99 0.16
C CYS A 73 -10.21 7.11 -1.31
N ARG A 74 -10.45 6.00 -2.00
CA ARG A 74 -10.96 5.98 -3.39
C ARG A 74 -12.48 5.99 -3.47
N SER A 75 -13.15 5.46 -2.44
CA SER A 75 -14.60 5.31 -2.39
C SER A 75 -15.35 6.51 -1.79
N GLY A 76 -14.64 7.45 -1.17
CA GLY A 76 -15.18 8.77 -0.80
C GLY A 76 -14.64 9.83 -1.75
N GLU A 77 -15.50 10.41 -2.60
CA GLU A 77 -15.24 11.62 -3.42
C GLU A 77 -13.75 11.91 -3.72
N SER A 78 -13.23 11.32 -4.80
CA SER A 78 -11.99 11.79 -5.42
C SER A 78 -12.25 13.13 -6.15
N THR A 79 -12.49 14.20 -5.40
CA THR A 79 -11.90 15.48 -5.78
C THR A 79 -10.43 15.34 -5.53
N ALA A 80 -9.71 15.09 -6.61
CA ALA A 80 -8.27 15.16 -6.68
C ALA A 80 -7.78 16.40 -5.91
N HIS A 81 -7.16 16.19 -4.75
CA HIS A 81 -6.18 17.13 -4.24
C HIS A 81 -4.89 16.99 -5.07
N GLY A 82 -5.00 17.38 -6.35
CA GLY A 82 -3.93 18.09 -7.00
C GLY A 82 -3.65 19.33 -6.17
N ALA A 83 -2.39 19.52 -5.79
CA ALA A 83 -1.93 20.68 -5.05
C ALA A 83 -2.38 21.98 -5.75
N LEU A 84 -3.32 22.69 -5.13
CA LEU A 84 -3.71 24.05 -5.50
C LEU A 84 -2.51 24.96 -5.28
N LYS A 85 -1.97 25.57 -6.35
CA LYS A 85 -0.82 26.49 -6.23
C LYS A 85 -1.21 27.94 -5.90
N SER A 86 -2.35 28.47 -6.39
CA SER A 86 -2.98 29.70 -5.88
C SER A 86 -4.33 30.00 -6.58
N GLU A 87 -5.12 30.89 -5.97
CA GLU A 87 -6.35 31.46 -6.49
C GLU A 87 -6.16 32.97 -6.75
N SER A 88 -6.64 33.50 -7.88
CA SER A 88 -6.75 34.94 -8.12
C SER A 88 -8.19 35.30 -8.47
N ILE A 89 -8.68 36.34 -7.82
CA ILE A 89 -9.98 37.00 -7.96
C ILE A 89 -9.81 38.20 -8.91
N ASP A 90 -10.87 38.52 -9.66
CA ASP A 90 -10.87 39.50 -10.75
C ASP A 90 -10.33 40.88 -10.30
N GLY A 91 -9.23 41.31 -10.93
CA GLY A 91 -8.46 42.52 -10.57
C GLY A 91 -6.94 42.33 -10.49
N ILE A 92 -6.43 41.10 -10.40
CA ILE A 92 -4.98 40.83 -10.34
C ILE A 92 -4.60 39.64 -11.23
N GLY A 93 -3.88 39.95 -12.32
CA GLY A 93 -2.78 39.14 -12.85
C GLY A 93 -3.09 37.80 -13.54
N LYS A 94 -2.51 37.63 -14.73
CA LYS A 94 -2.56 36.41 -15.55
C LYS A 94 -2.23 35.12 -14.76
N ARG A 95 -3.04 34.08 -14.98
CA ARG A 95 -2.76 32.68 -14.59
C ARG A 95 -1.78 32.05 -15.58
N GLU A 96 -0.66 31.57 -15.08
CA GLU A 96 0.23 30.64 -15.77
C GLU A 96 0.11 29.27 -15.12
N TYR A 97 -0.15 28.25 -15.94
CA TYR A 97 -0.12 26.85 -15.52
C TYR A 97 1.32 26.36 -15.64
N TYR A 98 1.77 25.55 -14.69
CA TYR A 98 2.93 24.71 -14.97
C TYR A 98 2.49 23.72 -16.04
N GLU A 99 3.16 23.76 -17.18
CA GLU A 99 3.29 22.59 -18.02
C GLU A 99 4.08 21.59 -17.16
N ARG A 100 3.35 20.71 -16.45
CA ARG A 100 3.98 19.56 -15.83
C ARG A 100 4.51 18.74 -17.00
N SER A 101 5.80 18.89 -17.22
CA SER A 101 6.61 18.05 -18.08
C SER A 101 6.14 16.62 -17.88
N VAL A 102 5.74 16.05 -19.00
CA VAL A 102 5.19 14.73 -19.16
C VAL A 102 6.24 13.72 -18.68
N GLU A 103 6.19 13.37 -17.40
CA GLU A 103 6.28 11.96 -17.02
C GLU A 103 4.89 11.57 -16.50
N SER A 104 3.97 11.62 -17.46
CA SER A 104 2.74 10.85 -17.41
C SER A 104 3.11 9.37 -17.32
N GLU A 105 3.02 8.81 -16.14
CA GLU A 105 2.32 7.54 -15.98
C GLU A 105 1.12 7.77 -15.07
N SER A 106 0.17 8.54 -15.60
CA SER A 106 -1.23 8.22 -15.36
C SER A 106 -1.46 6.81 -15.91
N VAL A 107 -1.33 5.81 -15.04
CA VAL A 107 -1.96 4.55 -15.31
C VAL A 107 -2.92 4.31 -14.16
N GLY A 108 -4.21 4.36 -14.48
CA GLY A 108 -5.25 3.74 -13.67
C GLY A 108 -5.06 2.22 -13.66
N VAL A 109 -3.94 1.76 -13.11
CA VAL A 109 -3.72 0.36 -12.74
C VAL A 109 -4.30 0.19 -11.35
N ALA A 110 -4.85 -0.97 -11.09
CA ALA A 110 -4.97 -1.48 -9.74
C ALA A 110 -3.71 -1.12 -8.93
N ALA A 111 -3.86 -0.83 -7.63
CA ALA A 111 -2.74 -0.66 -6.70
C ALA A 111 -1.94 -1.96 -6.47
N SER A 112 -1.88 -2.83 -7.49
CA SER A 112 -1.07 -4.04 -7.56
C SER A 112 0.34 -3.61 -7.90
N GLY A 113 1.20 -3.56 -6.88
CA GLY A 113 2.64 -3.35 -7.05
C GLY A 113 3.28 -2.30 -6.14
N VAL A 114 2.50 -1.46 -5.44
CA VAL A 114 3.05 -0.50 -4.47
C VAL A 114 2.97 -1.09 -3.07
N LEU A 115 4.13 -1.38 -2.49
CA LEU A 115 4.23 -1.84 -1.11
C LEU A 115 4.08 -0.67 -0.14
N ALA A 116 3.44 -0.93 0.99
CA ALA A 116 3.32 0.02 2.08
C ALA A 116 4.72 0.35 2.62
N PRO A 117 5.01 1.62 3.00
CA PRO A 117 6.32 1.99 3.53
C PRO A 117 6.74 1.15 4.75
N ARG A 118 5.79 0.81 5.63
CA ARG A 118 6.07 -0.07 6.79
C ARG A 118 6.27 -1.52 6.39
N CYS A 119 5.59 -2.00 5.36
CA CYS A 119 5.84 -3.32 4.78
C CYS A 119 7.28 -3.42 4.26
N GLU A 120 7.75 -2.43 3.48
CA GLU A 120 9.12 -2.40 2.96
C GLU A 120 10.18 -2.42 4.08
N LEU A 121 9.90 -1.79 5.23
CA LEU A 121 10.79 -1.85 6.40
C LEU A 121 10.91 -3.24 7.02
N PHE A 122 9.89 -4.09 6.90
CA PHE A 122 9.97 -5.48 7.36
C PHE A 122 10.67 -6.35 6.32
N LEU A 123 10.34 -6.19 5.05
CA LEU A 123 10.96 -6.97 3.98
C LEU A 123 12.45 -6.65 3.82
N SER A 124 12.87 -5.39 3.97
CA SER A 124 14.30 -5.00 3.96
C SER A 124 15.16 -5.62 5.05
N ARG A 125 14.55 -6.25 6.06
CA ARG A 125 15.26 -7.02 7.09
C ARG A 125 15.36 -8.50 6.76
N LEU A 126 14.69 -8.97 5.71
CA LEU A 126 14.80 -10.35 5.24
C LEU A 126 16.08 -10.54 4.41
N PRO A 127 16.82 -11.63 4.64
CA PRO A 127 17.98 -11.95 3.82
C PRO A 127 17.55 -12.18 2.36
N GLY A 128 18.27 -11.54 1.41
CA GLY A 128 17.99 -11.65 -0.02
C GLY A 128 16.94 -10.67 -0.58
N TYR A 129 16.23 -9.91 0.26
CA TYR A 129 15.30 -8.89 -0.23
C TYR A 129 16.05 -7.65 -0.74
N GLY A 130 15.75 -7.23 -1.98
CA GLY A 130 16.40 -6.09 -2.63
C GLY A 130 17.80 -6.37 -3.21
N GLU A 131 18.34 -7.59 -3.04
CA GLU A 131 19.63 -8.02 -3.61
C GLU A 131 19.54 -8.37 -5.10
N ILE A 132 18.33 -8.54 -5.66
CA ILE A 132 18.12 -8.68 -7.10
C ILE A 132 18.22 -7.27 -7.75
N LYS A 133 19.42 -6.69 -7.71
CA LYS A 133 19.79 -5.54 -8.53
C LYS A 133 20.79 -5.99 -9.59
N ILE A 134 20.24 -6.26 -10.78
CA ILE A 134 20.88 -6.17 -12.09
C ILE A 134 21.96 -7.23 -12.38
N ASN A 135 21.62 -8.22 -13.21
CA ASN A 135 22.56 -8.78 -14.19
C ASN A 135 22.05 -8.40 -15.58
N ARG A 136 22.48 -7.24 -16.09
CA ARG A 136 22.42 -6.91 -17.51
C ARG A 136 23.70 -7.44 -18.13
N GLY A 137 23.61 -8.65 -18.68
CA GLY A 137 24.50 -9.11 -19.76
C GLY A 137 23.92 -8.66 -21.10
#